data_AF-A0A523MKH8-F1
#
_entry.id   AF-A0A523MKH8-F1
#
_cell.length_a   1.000
_cell.length_b   1.000
_cell.length_c   1.000
_cell.angle_alpha   90.00
_cell.angle_beta   90.00
_cell.angle_gamma   90.00
#
_symmetry.space_group_name_H-M   'P 1'
#
loop_
_entity.id
_entity.type
_entity.pdbx_description
1 polymer ?
#
loop_
_entity_poly.entity_id
_entity_poly.type
_entity_poly.pdbx_seq_one_letter_code
_entity_poly.pdbx_strand_id
1 'polypeptide(L)'
;HRNAHVAVIGAGAFGGWTALNLLRSGVQVTLLDAWGPGHSRSSSGGEQRGFKIADDASGPEHDPSTTERTVTAAGISAATNYIGYRFPGLRGAPLIESRVCQYTNTPDGDFIVDKHPEADNTWLLGGGSGHGFKHGPALGEMVAAQVLGQIPVEETFSLARFMR
;
A
#
# COMPACT_ATOMS: atom_id res chain seq x y z
N HIS A 1 -24.54 10.66 -10.75
CA HIS A 1 -23.11 10.50 -10.36
C HIS A 1 -22.18 11.63 -10.82
N ARG A 2 -22.39 12.32 -11.96
CA ARG A 2 -21.46 13.38 -12.45
C ARG A 2 -21.26 14.62 -11.55
N ASN A 3 -22.06 14.78 -10.49
CA ASN A 3 -21.93 15.88 -9.50
C ASN A 3 -21.30 15.41 -8.18
N ALA A 4 -20.80 14.18 -8.09
CA ALA A 4 -20.12 13.70 -6.89
C ALA A 4 -18.69 14.28 -6.83
N HIS A 5 -18.29 14.71 -5.64
CA HIS A 5 -16.91 15.06 -5.32
C HIS A 5 -16.39 14.02 -4.33
N VAL A 6 -15.35 13.29 -4.71
CA VAL A 6 -14.74 12.25 -3.87
C VAL A 6 -13.38 12.72 -3.37
N ALA A 7 -13.18 12.65 -2.06
CA ALA A 7 -11.86 12.79 -1.46
C ALA A 7 -11.22 11.41 -1.31
N VAL A 8 -9.98 11.27 -1.77
CA VAL A 8 -9.16 10.07 -1.58
C VAL A 8 -8.01 10.42 -0.64
N ILE A 9 -7.93 9.75 0.50
CA ILE A 9 -6.92 9.98 1.53
C ILE A 9 -5.81 8.93 1.40
N GLY A 10 -4.61 9.39 1.04
CA GLY A 10 -3.41 8.59 0.78
C GLY A 10 -3.15 8.38 -0.71
N ALA A 11 -2.05 8.94 -1.25
CA ALA A 11 -1.67 8.83 -2.66
C ALA A 11 -0.76 7.62 -2.96
N GLY A 12 -0.83 6.57 -2.12
CA GLY A 12 -0.10 5.32 -2.32
C GLY A 12 -0.66 4.48 -3.47
N ALA A 13 -0.19 3.23 -3.56
CA ALA A 13 -0.54 2.30 -4.64
C ALA A 13 -2.05 2.04 -4.79
N PHE A 14 -2.83 2.20 -3.73
CA PHE A 14 -4.29 2.04 -3.80
C PHE A 14 -4.96 3.37 -4.16
N GLY A 15 -4.81 4.39 -3.32
CA GLY A 15 -5.51 5.66 -3.49
C GLY A 15 -5.14 6.40 -4.78
N GLY A 16 -3.89 6.34 -5.25
CA GLY A 16 -3.49 6.96 -6.51
C GLY A 16 -4.24 6.37 -7.73
N TRP A 17 -4.35 5.04 -7.80
CA TRP A 17 -5.07 4.35 -8.87
C TRP A 17 -6.59 4.52 -8.75
N THR A 18 -7.15 4.50 -7.53
CA THR A 18 -8.57 4.80 -7.30
C THR A 18 -8.91 6.22 -7.74
N ALA A 19 -8.10 7.22 -7.35
CA ALA A 19 -8.29 8.61 -7.74
C ALA A 19 -8.25 8.80 -9.26
N LEU A 20 -7.31 8.13 -9.95
CA LEU A 20 -7.20 8.15 -11.41
C LEU A 20 -8.47 7.59 -12.07
N ASN A 21 -8.99 6.46 -11.61
CA ASN A 21 -10.17 5.83 -12.21
C ASN A 21 -11.48 6.60 -11.92
N LEU A 22 -11.60 7.20 -10.74
CA LEU A 22 -12.69 8.12 -10.42
C LEU A 22 -12.65 9.36 -11.34
N LEU A 23 -11.47 9.97 -11.51
CA LEU A 23 -11.29 11.11 -12.39
C LEU A 23 -11.64 10.76 -13.85
N ARG A 24 -11.18 9.61 -14.35
CA ARG A 24 -11.51 9.10 -15.69
C ARG A 24 -13.01 8.84 -15.89
N SER A 25 -13.73 8.52 -14.81
CA SER A 25 -15.19 8.36 -14.81
C SER A 25 -15.94 9.70 -14.77
N GLY A 26 -15.24 10.83 -14.81
CA GLY A 26 -15.84 12.18 -14.82
C GLY A 26 -16.26 12.68 -13.44
N VAL A 27 -15.71 12.11 -12.37
CA VAL A 27 -15.94 12.53 -10.98
C VAL A 27 -14.92 13.61 -10.61
N GLN A 28 -15.33 14.61 -9.83
CA GLN A 28 -14.38 15.53 -9.23
C GLN A 28 -13.63 14.82 -8.10
N VAL A 29 -12.30 14.88 -8.10
CA VAL A 29 -11.47 14.17 -7.10
C VAL A 29 -10.53 15.14 -6.39
N THR A 30 -10.50 15.07 -5.07
CA THR A 30 -9.40 15.62 -4.26
C THR A 30 -8.54 14.46 -3.77
N LEU A 31 -7.27 14.44 -4.17
CA LEU A 31 -6.30 13.47 -3.67
C LEU A 31 -5.44 14.13 -2.58
N LEU A 32 -5.46 13.56 -1.38
CA LEU A 32 -4.74 14.05 -0.22
C LEU A 32 -3.58 13.11 0.09
N ASP A 33 -2.39 13.66 0.26
CA ASP A 33 -1.21 12.93 0.74
C ASP A 33 -0.47 13.78 1.77
N ALA A 34 0.08 13.14 2.80
CA ALA A 34 0.76 13.85 3.89
C ALA A 34 2.07 14.54 3.44
N TRP A 35 2.68 14.08 2.34
CA TRP A 35 4.01 14.50 1.92
C TRP A 35 4.09 15.01 0.48
N GLY A 36 2.98 14.95 -0.26
CA GLY A 36 2.89 15.42 -1.64
C GLY A 36 3.57 14.49 -2.67
N PRO A 37 3.47 14.78 -3.97
CA PRO A 37 4.00 13.90 -5.01
C PRO A 37 5.54 13.81 -4.98
N GLY A 38 6.08 12.61 -5.24
CA GLY A 38 7.52 12.41 -5.46
C GLY A 38 8.42 12.57 -4.23
N HIS A 39 7.86 12.55 -3.03
CA HIS A 39 8.62 12.74 -1.79
C HIS A 39 9.64 11.61 -1.54
N SER A 40 10.75 11.94 -0.85
CA SER A 40 11.85 10.98 -0.57
C SER A 40 11.47 9.83 0.35
N ARG A 41 10.36 9.94 1.10
CA ARG A 41 9.80 8.84 1.91
C ARG A 41 9.13 7.73 1.08
N SER A 42 8.96 7.92 -0.23
CA SER A 42 8.37 6.88 -1.10
C SER A 42 9.32 5.70 -1.24
N SER A 43 8.78 4.49 -1.14
CA SER A 43 9.54 3.24 -1.19
C SER A 43 9.76 2.71 -2.62
N SER A 44 9.11 3.32 -3.61
CA SER A 44 9.08 2.90 -5.02
C SER A 44 9.59 3.95 -6.01
N GLY A 45 9.90 5.18 -5.56
CA GLY A 45 10.50 6.23 -6.39
C GLY A 45 12.03 6.32 -6.26
N GLY A 46 12.68 7.04 -7.18
CA GLY A 46 14.10 7.40 -7.11
C GLY A 46 14.97 6.75 -8.19
N GLU A 47 15.60 7.58 -9.03
CA GLU A 47 16.39 7.14 -10.19
C GLU A 47 17.76 6.52 -9.82
N GLN A 48 18.21 6.72 -8.58
CA GLN A 48 19.53 6.30 -8.08
C GLN A 48 19.49 4.96 -7.33
N ARG A 49 18.32 4.30 -7.26
CA ARG A 49 18.13 3.05 -6.50
C ARG A 49 18.29 1.85 -7.42
N GLY A 50 19.24 0.98 -7.07
CA GLY A 50 19.54 -0.26 -7.81
C GLY A 50 18.74 -1.47 -7.30
N PHE A 51 19.42 -2.60 -7.14
CA PHE A 51 18.82 -3.84 -6.65
C PHE A 51 18.26 -3.67 -5.23
N LYS A 52 16.97 -3.98 -5.03
CA LYS A 52 16.29 -3.92 -3.73
C LYS A 52 15.99 -5.31 -3.23
N ILE A 53 16.20 -5.50 -1.94
CA ILE A 53 15.78 -6.69 -1.20
C ILE A 53 15.05 -6.25 0.07
N ALA A 54 14.08 -7.07 0.48
CA ALA A 54 13.37 -6.91 1.73
C ALA A 54 13.14 -8.29 2.34
N ASP A 55 13.19 -8.35 3.66
CA ASP A 55 12.71 -9.49 4.43
C ASP A 55 11.20 -9.31 4.63
N ASP A 56 10.42 -10.33 4.31
CA ASP A 56 8.96 -10.36 4.46
C ASP A 56 8.50 -11.20 5.66
N ALA A 57 9.43 -11.67 6.50
CA ALA A 57 9.10 -12.35 7.73
C ALA A 57 8.21 -11.49 8.63
N SER A 58 7.15 -12.09 9.17
CA SER A 58 6.26 -11.43 10.11
C SER A 58 7.01 -11.02 11.37
N GLY A 59 6.97 -9.71 11.66
CA GLY A 59 7.44 -9.14 12.91
C GLY A 59 6.33 -9.04 13.96
N PRO A 60 6.66 -8.56 15.17
CA PRO A 60 5.66 -8.26 16.19
C PRO A 60 4.70 -7.14 15.73
N GLU A 61 3.51 -7.12 16.33
CA GLU A 61 2.60 -5.97 16.23
C GLU A 61 3.28 -4.71 16.75
N HIS A 62 2.99 -3.58 16.11
CA HIS A 62 3.64 -2.32 16.40
C HIS A 62 2.72 -1.15 16.01
N ASP A 63 2.82 -0.04 16.74
CA ASP A 63 2.07 1.17 16.42
C ASP A 63 2.75 1.93 15.28
N PRO A 64 2.07 2.13 14.13
CA PRO A 64 2.69 2.75 12.96
C PRO A 64 3.15 4.20 13.20
N SER A 65 2.60 4.87 14.22
CA SER A 65 2.84 6.27 14.57
C SER A 65 4.07 6.47 15.46
N THR A 66 4.45 5.45 16.24
CA THR A 66 5.50 5.57 17.27
C THR A 66 6.68 4.62 17.06
N THR A 67 6.55 3.63 16.16
CA THR A 67 7.60 2.64 15.91
C THR A 67 8.86 3.26 15.32
N GLU A 68 10.01 2.87 15.88
CA GLU A 68 11.34 3.23 15.36
C GLU A 68 11.54 2.68 13.93
N ARG A 69 12.02 3.54 13.02
CA ARG A 69 12.16 3.21 11.59
C ARG A 69 13.62 3.07 11.15
N THR A 70 14.49 2.73 12.09
CA THR A 70 15.91 2.46 11.87
C THR A 70 16.14 0.97 11.64
N VAL A 71 16.81 0.63 10.55
CA VAL A 71 17.18 -0.77 10.25
C VAL A 71 18.33 -1.20 11.17
N THR A 72 18.21 -2.37 11.78
CA THR A 72 19.26 -2.89 12.68
C THR A 72 20.48 -3.36 11.90
N ALA A 73 21.66 -3.29 12.52
CA ALA A 73 22.90 -3.84 11.93
C ALA A 73 22.78 -5.34 11.63
N ALA A 74 22.07 -6.09 12.49
CA ALA A 74 21.76 -7.50 12.26
C ALA A 74 20.88 -7.70 11.01
N GLY A 75 19.85 -6.88 10.82
CA GLY A 75 18.98 -6.91 9.64
C GLY A 75 19.74 -6.59 8.35
N ILE A 76 20.64 -5.60 8.38
CA ILE A 76 21.54 -5.31 7.25
C ILE A 76 22.42 -6.52 6.93
N SER A 77 23.07 -7.09 7.95
CA SER A 77 23.94 -8.26 7.77
C SER A 77 23.19 -9.45 7.16
N ALA A 78 22.00 -9.76 7.68
CA ALA A 78 21.14 -10.82 7.15
C ALA A 78 20.78 -10.59 5.67
N ALA A 79 20.33 -9.39 5.31
CA ALA A 79 19.99 -9.04 3.94
C ALA A 79 21.20 -9.12 3.00
N THR A 80 22.37 -8.61 3.42
CA THR A 80 23.60 -8.64 2.61
C THR A 80 24.17 -10.05 2.43
N ASN A 81 24.01 -10.93 3.43
CA ASN A 81 24.42 -12.32 3.32
C ASN A 81 23.49 -13.08 2.37
N TYR A 82 22.17 -12.86 2.48
CA TYR A 82 21.19 -13.53 1.63
C TYR A 82 21.31 -13.11 0.16
N ILE A 83 21.48 -11.81 -0.13
CA ILE A 83 21.69 -11.35 -1.51
C ILE A 83 22.98 -11.92 -2.09
N GLY A 84 24.08 -11.97 -1.33
CA GLY A 84 25.33 -12.56 -1.77
C GLY A 84 25.26 -14.08 -1.98
N TYR A 85 24.37 -14.76 -1.26
CA TYR A 85 24.07 -16.18 -1.49
C TYR A 85 23.24 -16.40 -2.76
N ARG A 86 22.14 -15.66 -2.94
CA ARG A 86 21.21 -15.80 -4.08
C ARG A 86 21.77 -15.22 -5.39
N PHE A 87 22.56 -14.17 -5.30
CA PHE A 87 23.15 -13.43 -6.41
C PHE A 87 24.65 -13.22 -6.15
N PRO A 88 25.51 -14.23 -6.42
CA PRO A 88 26.94 -14.16 -6.10
C PRO A 88 27.68 -12.95 -6.67
N GLY A 89 27.25 -12.42 -7.82
CA GLY A 89 27.81 -11.21 -8.42
C GLY A 89 27.55 -9.91 -7.63
N LEU A 90 26.65 -9.95 -6.64
CA LEU A 90 26.36 -8.83 -5.73
C LEU A 90 27.05 -8.98 -4.37
N ARG A 91 27.91 -9.99 -4.17
CA ARG A 91 28.70 -10.10 -2.93
C ARG A 91 29.61 -8.89 -2.75
N GLY A 92 29.54 -8.27 -1.58
CA GLY A 92 30.32 -7.08 -1.25
C GLY A 92 29.87 -5.80 -1.96
N ALA A 93 28.74 -5.82 -2.68
CA ALA A 93 28.17 -4.62 -3.26
C ALA A 93 27.83 -3.60 -2.14
N PRO A 94 28.05 -2.29 -2.38
CA PRO A 94 27.80 -1.27 -1.37
C PRO A 94 26.31 -1.13 -1.07
N LEU A 95 25.96 -0.97 0.21
CA LEU A 95 24.62 -0.58 0.64
C LEU A 95 24.39 0.89 0.28
N ILE A 96 23.52 1.15 -0.70
CA ILE A 96 23.15 2.51 -1.09
C ILE A 96 22.15 3.11 -0.09
N GLU A 97 21.21 2.30 0.40
CA GLU A 97 20.12 2.77 1.24
C GLU A 97 19.46 1.63 2.02
N SER A 98 18.99 1.91 3.25
CA SER A 98 18.16 1.01 4.05
C SER A 98 16.97 1.76 4.65
N ARG A 99 15.82 1.08 4.76
CA ARG A 99 14.57 1.63 5.32
C ARG A 99 13.77 0.55 6.02
N VAL A 100 12.99 0.94 7.03
CA VAL A 100 11.93 0.12 7.60
C VAL A 100 10.62 0.34 6.83
N CYS A 101 9.98 -0.76 6.43
CA CYS A 101 8.64 -0.77 5.84
C CYS A 101 7.67 -1.39 6.84
N GLN A 102 6.43 -0.88 6.87
CA GLN A 102 5.37 -1.41 7.74
C GLN A 102 4.31 -2.05 6.88
N TYR A 103 3.80 -3.19 7.32
CA TYR A 103 2.69 -3.86 6.67
C TYR A 103 1.40 -3.56 7.43
N THR A 104 0.36 -3.26 6.67
CA THR A 104 -1.02 -3.29 7.17
C THR A 104 -1.60 -4.62 6.78
N ASN A 105 -1.53 -5.58 7.70
CA ASN A 105 -1.99 -6.96 7.49
C ASN A 105 -3.43 -7.13 7.95
N THR A 106 -4.18 -7.95 7.22
CA THR A 106 -5.44 -8.55 7.65
C THR A 106 -5.19 -9.99 8.13
N PRO A 107 -6.08 -10.57 8.96
CA PRO A 107 -5.91 -11.94 9.45
C PRO A 107 -5.82 -13.01 8.37
N ASP A 108 -6.49 -12.80 7.23
CA ASP A 108 -6.51 -13.73 6.09
C ASP A 108 -5.54 -13.34 4.96
N GLY A 109 -4.86 -12.19 5.08
CA GLY A 109 -3.97 -11.68 4.06
C GLY A 109 -4.67 -10.97 2.90
N ASP A 110 -6.00 -10.89 2.87
CA ASP A 110 -6.75 -10.23 1.78
C ASP A 110 -7.03 -8.75 2.03
N PHE A 111 -7.38 -8.01 0.97
CA PHE A 111 -7.68 -6.58 1.08
C PHE A 111 -8.95 -6.29 1.90
N ILE A 112 -9.08 -5.06 2.37
CA ILE A 112 -10.36 -4.52 2.84
C ILE A 112 -10.82 -3.46 1.85
N VAL A 113 -12.00 -3.69 1.26
CA VAL A 113 -12.71 -2.73 0.40
C VAL A 113 -14.18 -2.75 0.78
N ASP A 114 -14.63 -1.76 1.54
CA ASP A 114 -16.02 -1.71 2.01
C ASP A 114 -16.46 -0.30 2.39
N LYS A 115 -17.75 -0.10 2.66
CA LYS A 115 -18.25 1.11 3.31
C LYS A 115 -18.00 1.06 4.81
N HIS A 116 -17.76 2.22 5.40
CA HIS A 116 -17.68 2.34 6.85
C HIS A 116 -19.07 2.05 7.47
N PRO A 117 -19.17 1.19 8.51
CA PRO A 117 -20.46 0.76 9.05
C PRO A 117 -21.28 1.91 9.66
N GLU A 118 -20.61 2.95 10.12
CA GLU A 118 -21.22 4.11 10.80
C GLU A 118 -21.19 5.41 9.97
N ALA A 119 -20.63 5.37 8.74
CA ALA A 119 -20.49 6.55 7.90
C ALA A 119 -20.75 6.21 6.43
N ASP A 120 -21.96 6.54 5.97
CA ASP A 120 -22.49 6.19 4.64
C ASP A 120 -21.75 6.86 3.46
N ASN A 121 -21.02 7.93 3.74
CA ASN A 121 -20.19 8.68 2.81
C ASN A 121 -18.70 8.25 2.85
N THR A 122 -18.35 7.23 3.62
CA THR A 122 -16.95 6.83 3.85
C THR A 122 -16.71 5.41 3.38
N TRP A 123 -15.59 5.22 2.67
CA TRP A 123 -15.11 3.93 2.21
C TRP A 123 -13.77 3.60 2.86
N LEU A 124 -13.55 2.33 3.12
CA LEU A 124 -12.32 1.76 3.65
C LEU A 124 -11.60 1.04 2.53
N LEU A 125 -10.31 1.32 2.39
CA LEU A 125 -9.42 0.70 1.41
C LEU A 125 -8.06 0.45 2.07
N GLY A 126 -7.71 -0.82 2.29
CA GLY A 126 -6.49 -1.17 3.02
C GLY A 126 -6.20 -2.66 3.04
N GLY A 127 -5.43 -3.11 4.03
CA GLY A 127 -5.10 -4.54 4.20
C GLY A 127 -4.16 -5.06 3.11
N GLY A 128 -3.13 -4.28 2.73
CA GLY A 128 -2.28 -4.62 1.60
C GLY A 128 -1.42 -5.86 1.77
N SER A 129 -1.24 -6.34 3.01
CA SER A 129 -0.68 -7.66 3.36
C SER A 129 0.58 -8.08 2.58
N GLY A 130 1.46 -7.12 2.30
CA GLY A 130 2.71 -7.34 1.55
C GLY A 130 2.57 -7.45 0.03
N HIS A 131 1.37 -7.47 -0.53
CA HIS A 131 1.12 -7.61 -1.98
C HIS A 131 0.34 -6.46 -2.61
N GLY A 132 0.03 -5.39 -1.87
CA GLY A 132 -0.77 -4.28 -2.39
C GLY A 132 -0.19 -3.59 -3.63
N PHE A 133 1.13 -3.38 -3.69
CA PHE A 133 1.76 -2.61 -4.79
C PHE A 133 1.42 -3.16 -6.19
N LYS A 134 1.54 -4.49 -6.38
CA LYS A 134 1.29 -5.13 -7.69
C LYS A 134 -0.20 -5.16 -8.08
N HIS A 135 -1.11 -5.02 -7.11
CA HIS A 135 -2.56 -5.03 -7.36
C HIS A 135 -3.15 -3.62 -7.51
N GLY A 136 -2.40 -2.57 -7.18
CA GLY A 136 -2.87 -1.18 -7.22
C GLY A 136 -3.71 -0.80 -8.45
N PRO A 137 -3.25 -1.09 -9.69
CA PRO A 137 -4.02 -0.77 -10.90
C PRO A 137 -5.40 -1.43 -10.93
N ALA A 138 -5.47 -2.75 -10.75
CA ALA A 138 -6.73 -3.51 -10.81
C ALA A 138 -7.64 -3.18 -9.62
N LEU A 139 -7.06 -3.06 -8.42
CA LEU A 139 -7.81 -2.72 -7.21
C LEU A 139 -8.40 -1.31 -7.33
N GLY A 140 -7.65 -0.33 -7.84
CA GLY A 140 -8.13 1.04 -8.00
C GLY A 140 -9.27 1.17 -9.02
N GLU A 141 -9.26 0.36 -10.08
CA GLU A 141 -10.38 0.27 -11.04
C GLU A 141 -11.64 -0.28 -10.38
N MET A 142 -11.52 -1.42 -9.69
CA MET A 142 -12.62 -2.07 -8.96
C MET A 142 -13.22 -1.15 -7.90
N VAL A 143 -12.39 -0.52 -7.06
CA VAL A 143 -12.84 0.39 -6.00
C VAL A 143 -13.60 1.58 -6.58
N ALA A 144 -13.10 2.19 -7.67
CA ALA A 144 -13.79 3.31 -8.30
C ALA A 144 -15.19 2.90 -8.80
N ALA A 145 -15.32 1.72 -9.40
CA ALA A 145 -16.61 1.20 -9.86
C ALA A 145 -17.57 0.93 -8.69
N GLN A 146 -17.09 0.37 -7.58
CA GLN A 146 -17.87 0.14 -6.35
C GLN A 146 -18.34 1.45 -5.71
N VAL A 147 -17.44 2.43 -5.56
CA VAL A 147 -17.75 3.77 -5.03
C VAL A 147 -18.82 4.47 -5.87
N LEU A 148 -18.81 4.27 -7.19
CA LEU A 148 -19.79 4.83 -8.10
C LEU A 148 -21.11 4.02 -8.17
N GLY A 149 -21.21 2.90 -7.44
CA GLY A 149 -22.39 2.03 -7.44
C GLY A 149 -22.58 1.28 -8.75
N GLN A 150 -21.52 1.11 -9.54
CA GLN A 150 -21.57 0.42 -10.83
C GLN A 150 -21.50 -1.10 -10.69
N ILE A 151 -20.79 -1.57 -9.66
CA ILE A 151 -20.67 -2.98 -9.29
C ILE A 151 -20.85 -3.13 -7.77
N PRO A 152 -21.31 -4.31 -7.28
CA PRO A 152 -21.42 -4.56 -5.85
C PRO A 152 -20.06 -4.65 -5.15
N VAL A 153 -20.06 -4.54 -3.82
CA VAL A 153 -18.90 -4.85 -2.98
C VAL A 153 -18.51 -6.32 -3.17
N GLU A 154 -17.21 -6.58 -3.29
CA GLU A 154 -16.65 -7.92 -3.42
C GLU A 154 -16.66 -8.60 -2.05
N GLU A 155 -17.35 -9.74 -1.93
CA GLU A 155 -17.54 -10.41 -0.64
C GLU A 155 -16.22 -10.83 -0.02
N THR A 156 -15.25 -11.24 -0.84
CA THR A 156 -13.89 -11.58 -0.39
C THR A 156 -13.19 -10.41 0.31
N PHE A 157 -13.49 -9.16 -0.05
CA PHE A 157 -12.83 -7.98 0.52
C PHE A 157 -13.71 -7.19 1.49
N SER A 158 -14.95 -7.61 1.73
CA SER A 158 -15.85 -6.98 2.69
C SER A 158 -15.33 -7.10 4.12
N LEU A 159 -15.63 -6.11 4.96
CA LEU A 159 -15.39 -6.17 6.40
C LEU A 159 -16.23 -7.26 7.08
N ALA A 160 -17.40 -7.57 6.53
CA ALA A 160 -18.34 -8.53 7.11
C ALA A 160 -17.72 -9.93 7.26
N ARG A 161 -16.67 -10.25 6.50
CA ARG A 161 -15.96 -11.53 6.59
C ARG A 161 -15.25 -11.75 7.94
N PHE A 162 -14.98 -10.69 8.70
CA PHE A 162 -14.38 -10.75 10.03
C PHE A 162 -15.37 -10.51 11.18
N MET A 163 -16.63 -10.18 10.85
CA MET A 163 -17.67 -9.86 11.84
C MET A 163 -18.58 -11.05 12.12
N ARG A 164 -18.24 -12.24 11.61
CA ARG A 164 -19.00 -13.50 11.78
C ARG A 164 -18.39 -14.37 12.87
#